data_AF-A0A3B8MCH7-F1
#
_entry.id   AF-A0A3B8MCH7-F1
#
_cell.length_a   1.000
_cell.length_b   1.000
_cell.length_c   1.000
_cell.angle_alpha   90.00
_cell.angle_beta   90.00
_cell.angle_gamma   90.00
#
_symmetry.space_group_name_H-M   'P 1'
#
loop_
_entity.id
_entity.type
_entity.pdbx_description
1 polymer ?
#
loop_
_entity_poly.entity_id
_entity_poly.type
_entity_poly.pdbx_seq_one_letter_code
_entity_poly.pdbx_strand_id
1 'polypeptide(L)'
;MNHINSENIDSLERWAITREAILGAVQQVMGDVPGRNRAHPPAWSVIYETAFTGYTRYRITYESEPDSSTSAFLCLPDGIGPDQPAAGVLCLHPTNHDHGYEDVSV
;
A
#
# COMPACT_ATOMS: atom_id res chain seq x y z
N MET A 1 -32.29 -2.59 -11.23
CA MET A 1 -31.49 -1.36 -11.36
C MET A 1 -31.64 -0.62 -10.04
N ASN A 2 -30.71 -0.83 -9.09
CA ASN A 2 -30.81 -0.14 -7.81
C ASN A 2 -30.43 1.32 -8.02
N HIS A 3 -31.43 2.19 -7.92
CA HIS A 3 -31.22 3.62 -7.78
C HIS A 3 -30.39 3.81 -6.51
N ILE A 4 -29.13 4.24 -6.65
CA ILE A 4 -28.38 4.76 -5.52
C ILE A 4 -29.18 6.00 -5.09
N ASN A 5 -29.95 5.89 -4.01
CA ASN A 5 -30.56 7.05 -3.37
C ASN A 5 -29.42 7.95 -2.91
N SER A 6 -29.11 8.98 -3.70
CA SER A 6 -28.20 10.05 -3.31
C SER A 6 -28.91 10.92 -2.28
N GLU A 7 -29.04 10.42 -1.06
CA GLU A 7 -29.38 11.29 0.06
C GLU A 7 -28.27 12.34 0.20
N ASN A 8 -28.69 13.59 0.45
CA ASN A 8 -27.77 14.71 0.52
C ASN A 8 -26.82 14.53 1.73
N ILE A 9 -25.51 14.61 1.49
CA ILE A 9 -24.49 14.54 2.55
C ILE A 9 -24.13 15.98 2.90
N ASP A 10 -24.89 16.58 3.79
CA ASP A 10 -24.82 18.00 4.14
C ASP A 10 -24.17 18.29 5.51
N SER A 11 -23.80 17.24 6.24
CA SER A 11 -23.25 17.33 7.59
C SER A 11 -22.20 16.27 7.86
N LEU A 12 -21.32 16.56 8.82
CA LEU A 12 -20.27 15.62 9.24
C LEU A 12 -20.85 14.35 9.87
N GLU A 13 -21.95 14.46 10.61
CA GLU A 13 -22.65 13.31 11.19
C GLU A 13 -23.22 12.41 10.09
N ARG A 14 -23.88 13.00 9.08
CA ARG A 14 -24.38 12.23 7.92
C ARG A 14 -23.23 11.55 7.17
N TRP A 15 -22.13 12.27 6.94
CA TRP A 15 -20.94 11.70 6.32
C TRP A 15 -20.39 10.51 7.09
N ALA A 16 -20.31 10.58 8.42
CA ALA A 16 -19.81 9.48 9.24
C ALA A 16 -20.66 8.20 9.06
N ILE A 17 -21.98 8.33 9.08
CA ILE A 17 -22.91 7.21 8.84
C ILE A 17 -22.75 6.65 7.43
N THR A 18 -22.71 7.53 6.41
CA THR A 18 -22.57 7.12 5.02
C THR A 18 -21.23 6.43 4.76
N ARG A 19 -20.14 6.92 5.36
CA ARG A 19 -18.80 6.32 5.25
C ARG A 19 -18.80 4.89 5.75
N GLU A 20 -19.39 4.62 6.92
CA GLU A 20 -19.48 3.26 7.46
C GLU A 20 -20.31 2.35 6.56
N ALA A 21 -21.42 2.84 6.01
CA ALA A 21 -22.24 2.08 5.06
C ALA A 21 -21.47 1.73 3.77
N ILE A 22 -20.71 2.69 3.21
CA ILE A 22 -19.85 2.46 2.04
C ILE A 22 -18.78 1.42 2.35
N LEU A 23 -18.11 1.55 3.50
CA LEU A 23 -17.06 0.61 3.91
C LEU A 23 -17.62 -0.81 4.05
N GLY A 24 -18.78 -0.97 4.71
CA GLY A 24 -19.45 -2.26 4.85
C GLY A 24 -19.84 -2.87 3.50
N ALA A 25 -20.39 -2.08 2.57
CA ALA A 25 -20.75 -2.54 1.24
C ALA A 25 -19.52 -3.00 0.43
N VAL A 26 -18.41 -2.26 0.54
CA VAL A 26 -17.14 -2.62 -0.11
C VAL A 26 -16.58 -3.93 0.48
N GLN A 27 -16.60 -4.10 1.80
CA GLN A 27 -16.15 -5.32 2.48
C GLN A 27 -17.02 -6.55 2.18
N GLN A 28 -18.33 -6.38 1.90
CA GLN A 28 -19.18 -7.49 1.43
C GLN A 28 -18.70 -8.09 0.10
N VAL A 29 -18.02 -7.31 -0.73
CA VAL A 29 -17.47 -7.77 -2.02
C VAL A 29 -16.02 -8.22 -1.89
N MET A 30 -15.19 -7.43 -1.20
CA MET A 30 -13.74 -7.66 -1.11
C MET A 30 -13.33 -8.61 0.03
N GLY A 31 -14.24 -8.90 0.95
CA GLY A 31 -13.93 -9.53 2.23
C GLY A 31 -13.58 -8.50 3.31
N ASP A 32 -13.44 -8.99 4.55
CA ASP A 32 -13.04 -8.15 5.68
C ASP A 32 -11.62 -7.63 5.49
N VAL A 33 -11.39 -6.40 5.93
CA VAL A 33 -10.02 -5.86 5.98
C VAL A 33 -9.24 -6.69 7.00
N PRO A 34 -8.09 -7.28 6.61
CA PRO A 34 -7.28 -8.06 7.54
C PRO A 34 -6.93 -7.24 8.79
N GLY A 35 -7.13 -7.83 9.96
CA GLY A 35 -6.76 -7.18 11.22
C GLY A 35 -5.25 -6.92 11.27
N ARG A 36 -4.83 -5.90 12.03
CA ARG A 36 -3.40 -5.62 12.30
C ARG A 36 -2.76 -6.62 13.26
N ASN A 37 -3.31 -7.83 13.36
CA ASN A 37 -2.86 -8.86 14.29
C ASN A 37 -1.60 -9.55 13.76
N ARG A 38 -0.49 -8.82 13.76
CA ARG A 38 0.84 -9.40 13.57
C ARG A 38 1.55 -9.31 14.91
N ALA A 39 2.04 -10.44 15.41
CA ALA A 39 2.81 -10.49 16.65
C ALA A 39 4.13 -9.70 16.56
N HIS A 40 4.65 -9.56 15.34
CA HIS A 40 5.92 -8.90 15.04
C HIS A 40 5.83 -8.13 13.71
N PRO A 41 6.72 -7.15 13.46
CA PRO A 41 6.88 -6.54 12.15
C PRO A 41 7.14 -7.59 11.06
N PRO A 42 6.73 -7.36 9.80
CA PRO A 42 7.03 -8.28 8.70
C PRO A 42 8.54 -8.54 8.58
N ALA A 43 8.91 -9.81 8.36
CA ALA A 43 10.25 -10.12 7.92
C ALA A 43 10.47 -9.51 6.52
N TRP A 44 11.65 -8.94 6.30
CA TRP A 44 12.02 -8.35 5.02
C TRP A 44 13.54 -8.38 4.83
N SER A 45 14.00 -8.29 3.59
CA SER A 45 15.42 -8.20 3.26
C SER A 45 15.67 -7.38 2.00
N VAL A 46 16.90 -6.86 1.85
CA VAL A 46 17.36 -6.19 0.64
C VAL A 46 17.93 -7.22 -0.33
N ILE A 47 17.46 -7.18 -1.58
CA ILE A 47 17.98 -7.99 -2.69
C ILE A 47 19.14 -7.26 -3.37
N TYR A 48 18.92 -6.00 -3.76
CA TYR A 48 19.97 -5.14 -4.31
C TYR A 48 19.67 -3.66 -4.09
N GLU A 49 20.70 -2.84 -4.27
CA GLU A 49 20.67 -1.39 -4.14
C GLU A 49 21.09 -0.72 -5.45
N THR A 50 20.48 0.42 -5.77
CA THR A 50 20.87 1.27 -6.89
C THR A 50 20.83 2.73 -6.46
N ALA A 51 21.98 3.41 -6.57
CA ALA A 51 22.08 4.84 -6.29
C ALA A 51 21.58 5.66 -7.48
N PHE A 52 20.70 6.62 -7.20
CA PHE A 52 20.23 7.63 -8.15
C PHE A 52 20.60 9.02 -7.64
N THR A 53 20.40 10.05 -8.46
CA THR A 53 20.56 11.43 -7.99
C THR A 53 19.42 11.79 -7.03
N GLY A 54 19.74 11.99 -5.74
CA GLY A 54 18.82 12.46 -4.71
C GLY A 54 18.10 11.35 -3.91
N TYR A 55 18.31 10.08 -4.27
CA TYR A 55 17.77 8.95 -3.53
C TYR A 55 18.50 7.65 -3.85
N THR A 56 18.38 6.68 -2.96
CA THR A 56 18.77 5.29 -3.18
C THR A 56 17.52 4.42 -3.34
N ARG A 57 17.50 3.55 -4.36
CA ARG A 57 16.46 2.54 -4.56
C ARG A 57 16.92 1.17 -4.09
N TYR A 58 16.18 0.59 -3.16
CA TYR A 58 16.35 -0.79 -2.72
C TYR A 58 15.28 -1.67 -3.37
N ARG A 59 15.67 -2.77 -4.00
CA ARG A 59 14.74 -3.88 -4.25
C ARG A 59 14.71 -4.72 -2.99
N ILE A 60 13.55 -4.85 -2.38
CA ILE A 60 13.34 -5.61 -1.16
C ILE A 60 12.41 -6.80 -1.40
N THR A 61 12.54 -7.84 -0.58
CA THR A 61 11.44 -8.77 -0.32
C THR A 61 10.86 -8.49 1.05
N TYR A 62 9.56 -8.70 1.22
CA TYR A 62 8.88 -8.57 2.50
C TYR A 62 7.70 -9.53 2.58
N GLU A 63 7.34 -9.91 3.79
CA GLU A 63 6.17 -10.73 4.06
C GLU A 63 4.88 -9.88 3.99
N SER A 64 4.05 -10.10 2.96
CA SER A 64 2.75 -9.42 2.82
C SER A 64 1.70 -9.99 3.77
N GLU A 65 1.71 -11.30 3.97
CA GLU A 65 0.88 -12.09 4.88
C GLU A 65 1.71 -13.25 5.44
N PRO A 66 1.36 -13.86 6.59
CA PRO A 66 2.12 -15.00 7.12
C PRO A 66 2.41 -16.04 6.04
N ASP A 67 3.68 -16.41 5.91
CA ASP A 67 4.17 -17.37 4.91
C ASP A 67 4.05 -16.95 3.43
N SER A 68 3.68 -15.68 3.16
CA SER A 68 3.60 -15.10 1.81
C SER A 68 4.58 -13.93 1.65
N SER A 69 5.61 -14.14 0.82
CA SER A 69 6.62 -13.13 0.50
C SER A 69 6.37 -12.49 -0.87
N THR A 70 6.56 -11.18 -0.97
CA THR A 70 6.49 -10.42 -2.22
C THR A 70 7.62 -9.39 -2.28
N SER A 71 7.84 -8.81 -3.45
CA SER A 71 8.89 -7.83 -3.70
C SER A 71 8.35 -6.41 -3.85
N ALA A 72 9.16 -5.42 -3.49
CA ALA A 72 8.88 -4.01 -3.74
C ALA A 72 10.15 -3.21 -4.02
N PHE A 73 9.97 -2.03 -4.60
CA PHE A 73 11.01 -1.00 -4.61
C PHE A 73 10.77 -0.03 -3.45
N LEU A 74 11.81 0.20 -2.65
CA LEU A 74 11.86 1.22 -1.61
C LEU A 74 12.83 2.31 -2.05
N CYS A 75 12.32 3.52 -2.32
CA CYS A 75 13.12 4.68 -2.66
C CYS A 75 13.33 5.55 -1.41
N LEU A 76 14.56 5.62 -0.90
CA LEU A 76 14.93 6.40 0.27
C LEU A 76 15.65 7.69 -0.18
N PRO A 77 15.11 8.89 0.13
CA PRO A 77 15.80 10.14 -0.17
C PRO A 77 17.15 10.25 0.54
N ASP A 78 18.11 10.90 -0.11
CA ASP A 78 19.43 11.14 0.47
C ASP A 78 19.33 11.95 1.78
N GLY A 79 20.21 11.66 2.73
CA GLY A 79 20.29 12.38 4.01
C GLY A 79 19.26 11.96 5.06
N ILE A 80 18.37 11.01 4.75
CA ILE A 80 17.48 10.39 5.74
C ILE A 80 18.17 9.16 6.35
N GLY A 81 18.39 9.20 7.65
CA GLY A 81 18.94 8.06 8.39
C GLY A 81 17.94 6.90 8.51
N PRO A 82 18.41 5.65 8.70
CA PRO A 82 17.54 4.45 8.78
C PRO A 82 16.51 4.51 9.91
N ASP A 83 16.81 5.23 11.00
CA ASP A 83 15.93 5.38 12.17
C ASP A 83 15.14 6.70 12.15
N GLN A 84 15.22 7.47 11.07
CA GLN A 84 14.54 8.76 10.95
C GLN A 84 13.22 8.60 10.19
N PRO A 85 12.08 9.01 10.76
CA PRO A 85 10.81 8.97 10.04
C PRO A 85 10.83 9.95 8.87
N ALA A 86 10.27 9.53 7.74
CA ALA A 86 10.10 10.31 6.53
C ALA A 86 8.66 10.21 6.02
N ALA A 87 8.24 11.15 5.18
CA ALA A 87 6.99 11.03 4.46
C ALA A 87 7.05 9.79 3.54
N GLY A 88 6.03 8.92 3.63
CA GLY A 88 5.92 7.71 2.83
C GLY A 88 4.81 7.82 1.80
N VAL A 89 5.07 7.30 0.59
CA VAL A 89 4.06 7.18 -0.47
C VAL A 89 4.02 5.73 -0.94
N LEU A 90 2.83 5.12 -0.91
CA LEU A 90 2.61 3.78 -1.44
C LEU A 90 2.21 3.88 -2.91
N CYS A 91 3.06 3.38 -3.80
CA CYS A 91 2.83 3.37 -5.25
C CYS A 91 2.55 1.94 -5.73
N LEU A 92 1.28 1.60 -5.94
CA LEU A 92 0.90 0.37 -6.62
C LEU A 92 1.15 0.53 -8.12
N HIS A 93 1.93 -0.35 -8.72
CA HIS A 93 2.24 -0.33 -10.16
C HIS A 93 1.66 -1.59 -10.84
N PRO A 94 1.28 -1.49 -12.13
CA PRO A 94 0.78 -2.64 -12.87
C PRO A 94 1.88 -3.68 -13.08
N THR A 95 1.49 -4.94 -13.16
CA THR A 95 2.40 -6.03 -13.57
C THR A 95 2.32 -6.17 -15.09
N ASN A 96 3.45 -6.03 -15.78
CA ASN A 96 3.56 -6.30 -17.21
C ASN A 96 3.70 -7.82 -17.43
N HIS A 97 3.14 -8.35 -18.52
CA HIS A 97 3.33 -9.74 -18.93
C HIS A 97 4.80 -10.06 -19.25
N ASP A 98 5.52 -9.14 -19.88
CA ASP A 98 6.89 -9.39 -20.36
C ASP A 98 7.95 -9.18 -19.29
N HIS A 99 7.77 -8.15 -18.44
CA HIS A 99 8.77 -7.71 -17.47
C HIS A 99 8.30 -7.77 -16.01
N GLY A 100 7.07 -8.24 -15.75
CA GLY A 100 6.53 -8.32 -14.40
C GLY A 100 6.49 -6.95 -13.72
N TYR A 101 7.07 -6.87 -12.53
CA TYR A 101 7.22 -5.63 -11.75
C TYR A 101 8.49 -4.84 -12.09
N GLU A 102 9.35 -5.36 -12.97
CA GLU A 102 10.63 -4.72 -13.31
C GLU A 102 10.48 -3.63 -14.38
N ASP A 103 9.26 -3.40 -14.88
CA ASP A 103 8.90 -2.35 -15.83
C ASP A 103 8.82 -0.96 -15.16
N VAL A 104 9.82 -0.64 -14.34
CA VAL A 104 10.02 0.68 -13.74
C VAL A 104 11.31 1.20 -14.37
N SER A 105 11.12 1.78 -15.57
CA SER A 105 12.14 2.28 -16.50
C SER A 105 13.43 2.72 -15.82
N VAL A 106 14.53 2.10 -16.27
CA VAL A 106 15.93 2.43 -15.92
C VAL A 106 16.27 3.83 -16.41
#